data_AF-A0A317MKJ6-F1
#
_entry.id   AF-A0A317MKJ6-F1
#
_cell.length_a   1.000
_cell.length_b   1.000
_cell.length_c   1.000
_cell.angle_alpha   90.00
_cell.angle_beta   90.00
_cell.angle_gamma   90.00
#
_symmetry.space_group_name_H-M   'P 1'
#
loop_
_entity.id
_entity.type
_entity.pdbx_description
1 polymer ?
#
loop_
_entity_poly.entity_id
_entity_poly.type
_entity_poly.pdbx_seq_one_letter_code
_entity_poly.pdbx_strand_id
1 'polypeptide(L)'
;MTRYSRQTRMLVAVDCIIFGFDGQDLKLLLIKRGFEPEKGKWSLMGGFVQADEDLEQAAARTLTKLTGLEGVYMEQLTAFGSPDRDPMERTLSVAYFALIDINQYKQQITDEYKAEWFPLKEAPKLIFDHANMVAEAQARLRYKAAIHPLLFELLPTRFTIPQLQILFEAVYDAGFDKRNFSRKVLSTGLLVKQKEKERATSKRGAFYYKLDKRKYSAKFHAFLNFVSDPGNLK
;
A
#
# COMPACT_ATOMS: atom_id res chain seq x y z
N MET A 1 -39.40 -6.33 -13.75
CA MET A 1 -38.02 -6.16 -14.29
C MET A 1 -37.73 -4.79 -14.93
N THR A 2 -38.65 -3.81 -14.95
CA THR A 2 -38.53 -2.57 -15.76
C THR A 2 -37.87 -1.35 -15.08
N ARG A 3 -37.52 -1.41 -13.78
CA ARG A 3 -36.89 -0.27 -13.08
C ARG A 3 -35.38 -0.18 -13.28
N TYR A 4 -34.68 -1.31 -13.43
CA TYR A 4 -33.22 -1.36 -13.60
C TYR A 4 -32.77 -0.87 -14.98
N SER A 5 -33.53 -1.19 -16.03
CA SER A 5 -33.20 -0.78 -17.40
C SER A 5 -33.31 0.73 -17.66
N ARG A 6 -33.93 1.47 -16.73
CA ARG A 6 -34.10 2.93 -16.81
C ARG A 6 -33.08 3.71 -15.97
N GLN A 7 -32.19 3.01 -15.27
CA GLN A 7 -31.12 3.67 -14.49
C GLN A 7 -29.99 4.08 -15.42
N THR A 8 -29.38 5.22 -15.13
CA THR A 8 -28.15 5.66 -15.81
C THR A 8 -27.03 4.70 -15.46
N ARG A 9 -26.38 4.13 -16.49
CA ARG A 9 -25.17 3.33 -16.30
C ARG A 9 -24.02 4.25 -15.91
N MET A 10 -23.22 3.81 -14.96
CA MET A 10 -22.03 4.53 -14.49
C MET A 10 -20.82 3.63 -14.64
N LEU A 11 -19.66 4.21 -14.89
CA LEU A 11 -18.42 3.47 -14.90
C LEU A 11 -18.01 3.16 -13.46
N VAL A 12 -17.46 1.97 -13.25
CA VAL A 12 -16.83 1.58 -11.98
C VAL A 12 -15.36 1.32 -12.26
N ALA A 13 -14.52 2.12 -11.62
CA ALA A 13 -13.08 2.01 -11.65
C ALA A 13 -12.56 1.49 -10.30
N VAL A 14 -11.33 0.99 -10.35
CA VAL A 14 -10.49 0.74 -9.19
C VAL A 14 -9.20 1.55 -9.36
N ASP A 15 -8.74 2.20 -8.29
CA ASP A 15 -7.47 2.93 -8.26
C ASP A 15 -6.59 2.37 -7.15
N CYS A 16 -5.36 1.98 -7.50
CA CYS A 16 -4.40 1.39 -6.59
C CYS A 16 -3.37 2.44 -6.11
N ILE A 17 -3.38 2.73 -4.81
CA ILE A 17 -2.38 3.52 -4.09
C ILE A 17 -1.29 2.58 -3.59
N ILE A 18 -0.17 2.53 -4.28
CA ILE A 18 0.87 1.53 -4.03
C ILE A 18 2.02 2.17 -3.26
N PHE A 19 2.14 1.81 -1.99
CA PHE A 19 3.25 2.24 -1.14
C PHE A 19 4.41 1.26 -1.25
N GLY A 20 5.63 1.80 -1.19
CA GLY A 20 6.87 1.04 -1.11
C GLY A 20 7.86 1.72 -0.18
N PHE A 21 8.88 1.00 0.24
CA PHE A 21 9.97 1.54 1.04
C PHE A 21 11.32 1.07 0.49
N ASP A 22 12.24 2.00 0.23
CA ASP A 22 13.56 1.69 -0.34
C ASP A 22 14.67 1.59 0.71
N GLY A 23 14.33 1.72 2.00
CA GLY A 23 15.28 1.78 3.10
C GLY A 23 15.50 3.19 3.65
N GLN A 24 15.07 4.24 2.93
CA GLN A 24 15.19 5.64 3.33
C GLN A 24 13.85 6.36 3.31
N ASP A 25 13.10 6.24 2.21
CA ASP A 25 11.86 6.97 2.01
C ASP A 25 10.66 6.04 1.83
N LEU A 26 9.54 6.42 2.44
CA LEU A 26 8.24 5.90 2.03
C LEU A 26 7.91 6.49 0.67
N LYS A 27 7.69 5.62 -0.32
CA LYS A 27 7.44 5.99 -1.71
C LYS A 27 6.05 5.62 -2.17
N LEU A 28 5.61 6.32 -3.20
CA LEU A 28 4.38 6.07 -3.94
C LEU A 28 4.75 5.69 -5.38
N LEU A 29 4.20 4.59 -5.88
CA LEU A 29 4.33 4.22 -7.29
C LEU A 29 3.25 4.93 -8.09
N LEU A 30 3.69 5.74 -9.05
CA LEU A 30 2.81 6.52 -9.92
C LEU A 30 3.06 6.15 -11.38
N ILE A 31 2.05 6.34 -12.22
CA ILE A 31 2.17 6.17 -13.66
C ILE A 31 2.10 7.52 -14.37
N LYS A 32 2.96 7.72 -15.36
CA LYS A 32 2.85 8.79 -16.34
C LYS A 32 2.04 8.28 -17.51
N ARG A 33 0.84 8.84 -17.70
CA ARG A 33 -0.12 8.35 -18.70
C ARG A 33 0.41 8.54 -20.13
N GLY A 34 0.42 7.47 -20.93
CA GLY A 34 0.73 7.52 -22.37
C GLY A 34 -0.50 7.81 -23.25
N PHE A 35 -1.68 7.93 -22.66
CA PHE A 35 -2.98 7.99 -23.34
C PHE A 35 -3.87 9.12 -22.79
N GLU A 36 -4.86 9.52 -23.59
CA GLU A 36 -5.89 10.50 -23.18
C GLU A 36 -7.01 9.85 -22.34
N PRO A 37 -7.72 10.62 -21.49
CA PRO A 37 -7.46 12.01 -21.13
C PRO A 37 -6.20 12.16 -20.26
N GLU A 38 -5.73 13.39 -20.10
CA GLU A 38 -4.64 13.76 -19.20
C GLU A 38 -3.28 13.13 -19.57
N LYS A 39 -3.04 12.92 -20.88
CA LYS A 39 -1.78 12.37 -21.38
C LYS A 39 -0.57 13.18 -20.89
N GLY A 40 0.47 12.48 -20.46
CA GLY A 40 1.71 13.08 -19.95
C GLY A 40 1.64 13.55 -18.49
N LYS A 41 0.48 13.51 -17.85
CA LYS A 41 0.33 13.80 -16.42
C LYS A 41 0.47 12.52 -15.57
N TRP A 42 0.67 12.71 -14.27
CA TRP A 42 0.87 11.63 -13.30
C TRP A 42 -0.45 11.20 -12.68
N SER A 43 -0.66 9.90 -12.56
CA SER A 43 -1.84 9.31 -11.94
C SER A 43 -1.48 8.13 -11.05
N LEU A 44 -2.43 7.74 -10.21
CA LEU A 44 -2.45 6.39 -9.64
C LEU A 44 -2.61 5.37 -10.76
N MET A 45 -2.33 4.11 -10.44
CA MET A 45 -2.65 3.02 -11.34
C MET A 45 -4.12 2.67 -11.18
N GLY A 46 -4.90 3.04 -12.17
CA GLY A 46 -6.33 2.77 -12.23
C GLY A 46 -6.71 1.85 -13.38
N GLY A 47 -7.88 1.23 -13.25
CA GLY A 47 -8.51 0.42 -14.29
C GLY A 47 -10.01 0.34 -14.08
N PHE A 48 -10.75 -0.11 -15.09
CA PHE A 48 -12.18 -0.35 -14.97
C PHE A 48 -12.47 -1.79 -14.57
N VAL A 49 -13.51 -1.97 -13.76
CA VAL A 49 -14.06 -3.29 -13.39
C VAL A 49 -14.72 -3.91 -14.62
N GLN A 50 -14.39 -5.15 -14.91
CA GLN A 50 -14.97 -5.95 -16.00
C GLN A 50 -16.24 -6.68 -15.55
N ALA A 51 -16.99 -7.21 -16.51
CA ALA A 51 -18.30 -7.82 -16.23
C ALA A 51 -18.21 -9.17 -15.49
N ASP A 52 -17.06 -9.84 -15.57
CA ASP A 52 -16.78 -11.18 -15.06
C ASP A 52 -15.84 -11.19 -13.85
N GLU A 53 -15.59 -10.02 -13.25
CA GLU A 53 -14.74 -9.88 -12.06
C GLU A 53 -15.41 -9.04 -10.96
N ASP A 54 -15.01 -9.26 -9.71
CA ASP A 54 -15.34 -8.38 -8.59
C ASP A 54 -14.30 -7.25 -8.40
N LEU A 55 -14.51 -6.40 -7.40
CA LEU A 55 -13.64 -5.26 -7.12
C LEU A 55 -12.23 -5.67 -6.69
N GLU A 56 -12.09 -6.76 -5.92
CA GLU A 56 -10.81 -7.24 -5.43
C GLU A 56 -10.00 -7.85 -6.58
N GLN A 57 -10.66 -8.63 -7.44
CA GLN A 57 -10.09 -9.18 -8.67
C GLN A 57 -9.65 -8.07 -9.63
N ALA A 58 -10.48 -7.04 -9.82
CA ALA A 58 -10.13 -5.88 -10.65
C ALA A 58 -8.90 -5.14 -10.12
N ALA A 59 -8.83 -4.92 -8.81
CA ALA A 59 -7.71 -4.23 -8.16
C ALA A 59 -6.43 -5.06 -8.24
N ALA A 60 -6.50 -6.38 -7.95
CA ALA A 60 -5.39 -7.31 -8.10
C ALA A 60 -4.87 -7.34 -9.54
N ARG A 61 -5.76 -7.49 -10.53
CA ARG A 61 -5.40 -7.45 -11.97
C ARG A 61 -4.72 -6.14 -12.35
N THR A 62 -5.23 -5.01 -11.86
CA THR A 62 -4.69 -3.67 -12.15
C THR A 62 -3.29 -3.50 -11.56
N LEU A 63 -3.07 -3.96 -10.33
CA LEU A 63 -1.76 -4.00 -9.71
C LEU A 63 -0.79 -4.94 -10.45
N THR A 64 -1.22 -6.15 -10.78
CA THR A 64 -0.36 -7.15 -11.45
C THR A 64 0.01 -6.67 -12.85
N LYS A 65 -0.91 -6.01 -13.59
CA LYS A 65 -0.60 -5.38 -14.88
C LYS A 65 0.53 -4.35 -14.76
N LEU A 66 0.55 -3.58 -13.67
CA LEU A 66 1.60 -2.59 -13.41
C LEU A 66 2.92 -3.20 -12.94
N THR A 67 2.85 -4.12 -11.98
CA THR A 67 4.00 -4.52 -11.15
C THR A 67 4.52 -5.93 -11.41
N GLY A 68 3.70 -6.80 -12.01
CA GLY A 68 3.95 -8.24 -12.09
C GLY A 68 3.85 -8.98 -10.77
N LEU A 69 3.49 -8.30 -9.69
CA LEU A 69 3.40 -8.89 -8.38
C LEU A 69 1.99 -9.44 -8.16
N GLU A 70 1.95 -10.60 -7.52
CA GLU A 70 0.75 -11.28 -7.06
C GLU A 70 0.86 -11.53 -5.55
N GLY A 71 -0.28 -11.65 -4.86
CA GLY A 71 -0.31 -11.96 -3.44
C GLY A 71 0.30 -10.87 -2.54
N VAL A 72 0.34 -9.62 -3.01
CA VAL A 72 0.75 -8.49 -2.17
C VAL A 72 -0.36 -8.15 -1.19
N TYR A 73 0.00 -7.51 -0.07
CA TYR A 73 -1.00 -6.93 0.81
C TYR A 73 -1.77 -5.84 0.06
N MET A 74 -3.09 -5.96 0.03
CA MET A 74 -4.00 -4.97 -0.53
C MET A 74 -5.24 -4.85 0.36
N GLU A 75 -5.74 -3.63 0.55
CA GLU A 75 -6.94 -3.37 1.33
C GLU A 75 -7.78 -2.28 0.65
N GLN A 76 -9.09 -2.49 0.61
CA GLN A 76 -10.06 -1.49 0.14
C GLN A 76 -10.12 -0.31 1.12
N LEU A 77 -10.04 0.91 0.60
CA LEU A 77 -10.17 2.14 1.38
C LEU A 77 -11.63 2.57 1.49
N THR A 78 -12.13 3.18 0.41
CA THR A 78 -13.45 3.79 0.28
C THR A 78 -13.77 3.98 -1.21
N ALA A 79 -15.03 4.28 -1.50
CA ALA A 79 -15.48 4.64 -2.85
C ALA A 79 -15.51 6.17 -3.02
N PHE A 80 -14.93 6.66 -4.11
CA PHE A 80 -14.94 8.04 -4.56
C PHE A 80 -16.00 8.20 -5.64
N GLY A 81 -17.07 8.92 -5.32
CA GLY A 81 -18.26 9.01 -6.17
C GLY A 81 -18.73 10.42 -6.49
N SER A 82 -17.89 11.44 -6.26
CA SER A 82 -18.24 12.82 -6.62
C SER A 82 -18.62 12.90 -8.10
N PRO A 83 -19.74 13.54 -8.49
CA PRO A 83 -20.20 13.54 -9.88
C PRO A 83 -19.21 14.12 -10.89
N ASP A 84 -18.29 14.97 -10.42
CA ASP A 84 -17.33 15.76 -11.18
C ASP A 84 -15.86 15.30 -11.00
N ARG A 85 -15.63 14.17 -10.31
CA ARG A 85 -14.26 13.68 -10.07
C ARG A 85 -13.51 13.31 -11.35
N ASP A 86 -14.25 12.78 -12.31
CA ASP A 86 -13.78 12.42 -13.65
C ASP A 86 -14.48 13.37 -14.62
N PRO A 87 -13.73 14.26 -15.31
CA PRO A 87 -14.31 15.25 -16.20
C PRO A 87 -14.88 14.63 -17.49
N MET A 88 -14.55 13.38 -17.81
CA MET A 88 -14.97 12.74 -19.06
C MET A 88 -16.29 11.99 -18.92
N GLU A 89 -16.44 11.20 -17.87
CA GLU A 89 -17.58 10.31 -17.68
C GLU A 89 -17.99 10.21 -16.22
N ARG A 90 -19.24 9.81 -15.97
CA ARG A 90 -19.69 9.52 -14.60
C ARG A 90 -19.04 8.23 -14.10
N THR A 91 -17.93 8.38 -13.40
CA THR A 91 -17.10 7.28 -12.89
C THR A 91 -17.09 7.24 -11.37
N LEU A 92 -17.51 6.12 -10.78
CA LEU A 92 -17.20 5.79 -9.39
C LEU A 92 -15.84 5.08 -9.36
N SER A 93 -14.94 5.46 -8.46
CA SER A 93 -13.71 4.72 -8.23
C SER A 93 -13.67 4.12 -6.84
N VAL A 94 -13.41 2.83 -6.74
CA VAL A 94 -13.12 2.16 -5.47
C VAL A 94 -11.61 2.14 -5.26
N ALA A 95 -11.14 2.90 -4.28
CA ALA A 95 -9.72 3.00 -4.01
C ALA A 95 -9.24 1.81 -3.17
N TYR A 96 -8.09 1.26 -3.55
CA TYR A 96 -7.35 0.25 -2.80
C TYR A 96 -5.96 0.79 -2.48
N PHE A 97 -5.41 0.46 -1.32
CA PHE A 97 -3.98 0.65 -1.10
C PHE A 97 -3.27 -0.69 -1.03
N ALA A 98 -2.04 -0.72 -1.53
CA ALA A 98 -1.17 -1.89 -1.50
C ALA A 98 0.18 -1.55 -0.87
N LEU A 99 0.78 -2.54 -0.22
CA LEU A 99 2.11 -2.42 0.38
C LEU A 99 3.04 -3.41 -0.30
N ILE A 100 4.13 -2.91 -0.88
CA ILE A 100 5.09 -3.76 -1.59
C ILE A 100 6.53 -3.50 -1.13
N ASP A 101 7.29 -4.59 -1.00
CA ASP A 101 8.74 -4.52 -0.96
C ASP A 101 9.25 -4.11 -2.34
N ILE A 102 9.83 -2.91 -2.44
CA ILE A 102 10.32 -2.34 -3.70
C ILE A 102 11.34 -3.27 -4.38
N ASN A 103 12.07 -4.09 -3.62
CA ASN A 103 13.05 -5.01 -4.18
C ASN A 103 12.41 -6.18 -4.96
N GLN A 104 11.11 -6.43 -4.79
CA GLN A 104 10.37 -7.41 -5.57
C GLN A 104 9.92 -6.86 -6.92
N TYR A 105 9.80 -5.54 -7.05
CA TYR A 105 9.48 -4.88 -8.31
C TYR A 105 10.70 -4.92 -9.25
N LYS A 106 10.69 -5.87 -10.19
CA LYS A 106 11.83 -6.12 -11.07
C LYS A 106 11.81 -5.27 -12.34
N GLN A 107 10.67 -5.19 -13.01
CA GLN A 107 10.55 -4.48 -14.28
C GLN A 107 9.08 -4.19 -14.61
N GLN A 108 8.86 -3.06 -15.28
CA GLN A 108 7.56 -2.72 -15.86
C GLN A 108 7.20 -3.67 -17.01
N ILE A 109 5.92 -4.03 -17.13
CA ILE A 109 5.44 -5.11 -18.01
C ILE A 109 4.71 -4.58 -19.26
N THR A 110 4.54 -3.26 -19.38
CA THR A 110 3.80 -2.62 -20.49
C THR A 110 4.44 -1.29 -20.90
N ASP A 111 4.27 -0.88 -22.15
CA ASP A 111 4.72 0.41 -22.67
C ASP A 111 3.62 1.50 -22.68
N GLU A 112 2.39 1.17 -22.24
CA GLU A 112 1.24 2.10 -22.25
C GLU A 112 1.42 3.33 -21.33
N TYR A 113 2.28 3.22 -20.33
CA TYR A 113 2.60 4.25 -19.36
C TYR A 113 4.00 4.02 -18.81
N LYS A 114 4.55 5.01 -18.09
CA LYS A 114 5.81 4.86 -17.35
C LYS A 114 5.55 4.90 -15.85
N ALA A 115 5.88 3.82 -15.16
CA ALA A 115 5.78 3.67 -13.72
C ALA A 115 7.07 4.19 -13.05
N GLU A 116 6.92 5.01 -12.02
CA GLU A 116 8.05 5.61 -11.31
C GLU A 116 7.73 5.78 -9.82
N TRP A 117 8.75 5.51 -9.00
CA TRP A 117 8.67 5.64 -7.55
C TRP A 117 9.03 7.07 -7.13
N PHE A 118 8.13 7.73 -6.43
CA PHE A 118 8.37 9.06 -5.86
C PHE A 118 8.40 8.97 -4.33
N PRO A 119 9.34 9.65 -3.65
CA PRO A 119 9.19 9.92 -2.23
C PRO A 119 7.80 10.54 -1.99
N LEU A 120 7.07 10.05 -0.99
CA LEU A 120 5.67 10.45 -0.79
C LEU A 120 5.51 11.98 -0.62
N LYS A 121 6.50 12.62 0.01
CA LYS A 121 6.55 14.08 0.22
C LYS A 121 6.87 14.88 -1.04
N GLU A 122 7.44 14.24 -2.05
CA GLU A 122 7.88 14.84 -3.31
C GLU A 122 7.05 14.35 -4.50
N ALA A 123 5.91 13.72 -4.23
CA ALA A 123 5.01 13.23 -5.27
C ALA A 123 4.52 14.40 -6.15
N PRO A 124 4.54 14.25 -7.48
CA PRO A 124 4.08 15.29 -8.39
C PRO A 124 2.56 15.52 -8.25
N LYS A 125 2.08 16.62 -8.85
CA LYS A 125 0.64 16.88 -8.95
C LYS A 125 -0.05 15.74 -9.70
N LEU A 126 -1.06 15.15 -9.07
CA LEU A 126 -1.86 14.08 -9.64
C LEU A 126 -3.10 14.62 -10.35
N ILE A 127 -3.60 13.87 -11.32
CA ILE A 127 -4.86 14.14 -12.01
C ILE A 127 -6.06 13.85 -11.12
N PHE A 128 -7.23 14.37 -11.51
CA PHE A 128 -8.52 14.12 -10.85
C PHE A 128 -8.45 14.39 -9.34
N ASP A 129 -9.08 13.53 -8.54
CA ASP A 129 -9.09 13.54 -7.08
C ASP A 129 -8.03 12.61 -6.46
N HIS A 130 -7.04 12.14 -7.25
CA HIS A 130 -6.06 11.15 -6.78
C HIS A 130 -5.22 11.63 -5.59
N ALA A 131 -4.96 12.94 -5.48
CA ALA A 131 -4.29 13.50 -4.30
C ALA A 131 -5.09 13.25 -3.00
N ASN A 132 -6.42 13.34 -3.08
CA ASN A 132 -7.31 13.04 -1.94
C ASN A 132 -7.28 11.56 -1.61
N MET A 133 -7.24 10.69 -2.63
CA MET A 133 -7.12 9.24 -2.44
C MET A 133 -5.81 8.87 -1.72
N VAL A 134 -4.69 9.49 -2.10
CA VAL A 134 -3.39 9.27 -1.44
C VAL A 134 -3.40 9.75 0.00
N ALA A 135 -3.98 10.92 0.29
CA ALA A 135 -4.12 11.42 1.65
C ALA A 135 -4.94 10.48 2.54
N GLU A 136 -6.07 9.98 2.04
CA GLU A 136 -6.91 9.00 2.75
C GLU A 136 -6.16 7.68 2.98
N ALA A 137 -5.43 7.20 1.97
CA ALA A 137 -4.61 6.01 2.08
C ALA A 137 -3.51 6.15 3.12
N GLN A 138 -2.84 7.31 3.18
CA GLN A 138 -1.80 7.60 4.18
C GLN A 138 -2.39 7.65 5.59
N ALA A 139 -3.55 8.27 5.77
CA ALA A 139 -4.25 8.30 7.05
C ALA A 139 -4.63 6.87 7.50
N ARG A 140 -5.17 6.05 6.58
CA ARG A 140 -5.49 4.65 6.85
C ARG A 140 -4.25 3.84 7.22
N LEU A 141 -3.15 3.99 6.48
CA LEU A 141 -1.89 3.29 6.74
C LEU A 141 -1.37 3.64 8.14
N ARG A 142 -1.34 4.91 8.53
CA ARG A 142 -0.96 5.36 9.87
C ARG A 142 -1.83 4.73 10.96
N TYR A 143 -3.15 4.77 10.78
CA TYR A 143 -4.08 4.17 11.72
C TYR A 143 -3.83 2.67 11.90
N LYS A 144 -3.73 1.92 10.80
CA LYS A 144 -3.51 0.47 10.84
C LYS A 144 -2.14 0.11 11.39
N ALA A 145 -1.09 0.86 11.05
CA ALA A 145 0.26 0.64 11.56
C ALA A 145 0.38 0.85 13.08
N ALA A 146 -0.57 1.56 13.71
CA ALA A 146 -0.56 1.79 15.15
C ALA A 146 -1.04 0.57 15.94
N ILE A 147 -1.92 -0.22 15.33
CA ILE A 147 -2.62 -1.35 15.96
C ILE A 147 -2.18 -2.71 15.42
N HIS A 148 -1.65 -2.76 14.20
CA HIS A 148 -1.19 -3.97 13.53
C HIS A 148 0.25 -3.83 13.05
N PRO A 149 1.02 -4.92 13.05
CA PRO A 149 2.39 -4.95 12.52
C PRO A 149 2.48 -4.82 10.97
N LEU A 150 1.57 -4.09 10.33
CA LEU A 150 1.37 -4.03 8.88
C LEU A 150 2.61 -3.53 8.08
N LEU A 151 3.45 -2.68 8.68
CA LEU A 151 4.59 -2.08 7.99
C LEU A 151 5.67 -3.10 7.58
N PHE A 152 5.63 -4.34 8.08
CA PHE A 152 6.56 -5.37 7.61
C PHE A 152 6.33 -5.80 6.15
N GLU A 153 5.14 -5.56 5.58
CA GLU A 153 4.86 -5.84 4.17
C GLU A 153 5.68 -4.94 3.22
N LEU A 154 6.15 -3.78 3.70
CA LEU A 154 7.01 -2.86 2.95
C LEU A 154 8.49 -3.20 3.05
N LEU A 155 8.86 -4.15 3.91
CA LEU A 155 10.26 -4.48 4.19
C LEU A 155 10.70 -5.74 3.44
N PRO A 156 11.99 -5.81 3.05
CA PRO A 156 12.56 -7.02 2.50
C PRO A 156 12.55 -8.17 3.50
N THR A 157 12.72 -9.39 2.99
CA THR A 157 12.74 -10.63 3.80
C THR A 157 13.69 -10.59 5.00
N ARG A 158 14.75 -9.78 4.93
CA ARG A 158 15.63 -9.42 6.05
C ARG A 158 15.85 -7.92 6.07
N PHE A 159 15.73 -7.32 7.25
CA PHE A 159 15.89 -5.87 7.45
C PHE A 159 16.63 -5.59 8.76
N THR A 160 17.06 -4.35 8.95
CA THR A 160 17.70 -3.90 10.19
C THR A 160 16.74 -3.07 11.05
N ILE A 161 16.97 -3.00 12.36
CA ILE A 161 16.17 -2.13 13.25
C ILE A 161 16.23 -0.65 12.83
N PRO A 162 17.39 -0.09 12.41
CA PRO A 162 17.43 1.25 11.85
C PRO A 162 16.52 1.45 10.63
N GLN A 163 16.48 0.51 9.68
CA GLN A 163 15.57 0.60 8.52
C GLN A 163 14.11 0.57 8.94
N LEU A 164 13.76 -0.32 9.88
CA LEU A 164 12.41 -0.36 10.44
C LEU A 164 12.05 0.94 11.17
N GLN A 165 13.00 1.55 11.88
CA GLN A 165 12.79 2.85 12.52
C GLN A 165 12.50 3.93 11.47
N ILE A 166 13.35 4.05 10.44
CA ILE A 166 13.18 5.02 9.36
C ILE A 166 11.80 4.86 8.70
N LEU A 167 11.35 3.63 8.47
CA LEU A 167 10.02 3.35 7.94
C LEU A 167 8.91 3.88 8.85
N PHE A 168 8.99 3.64 10.16
CA PHE A 168 8.03 4.19 11.11
C PHE A 168 8.07 5.73 11.13
N GLU A 169 9.27 6.32 11.14
CA GLU A 169 9.43 7.78 11.10
C GLU A 169 8.81 8.38 9.82
N ALA A 170 9.01 7.73 8.67
CA ALA A 170 8.44 8.16 7.39
C ALA A 170 6.91 8.04 7.36
N VAL A 171 6.34 6.97 7.93
CA VAL A 171 4.87 6.77 7.98
C VAL A 171 4.22 7.80 8.91
N TYR A 172 4.77 7.99 10.12
CA TYR A 172 4.18 8.89 11.14
C TYR A 172 4.59 10.35 10.99
N ASP A 173 5.56 10.65 10.13
CA ASP A 173 6.18 11.97 10.00
C ASP A 173 6.68 12.52 11.34
N ALA A 174 7.29 11.65 12.13
CA ALA A 174 7.74 11.95 13.49
C ALA A 174 9.03 11.17 13.81
N GLY A 175 9.98 11.82 14.48
CA GLY A 175 11.21 11.16 14.92
C GLY A 175 10.98 10.25 16.14
N PHE A 176 11.66 9.11 16.17
CA PHE A 176 11.67 8.21 17.31
C PHE A 176 13.06 8.17 17.98
N ASP A 177 13.10 8.10 19.31
CA ASP A 177 14.36 7.82 19.99
C ASP A 177 14.85 6.41 19.65
N LYS A 178 16.10 6.33 19.17
CA LYS A 178 16.70 5.08 18.65
C LYS A 178 16.72 3.96 19.68
N ARG A 179 17.01 4.27 20.94
CA ARG A 179 17.14 3.27 22.01
C ARG A 179 15.77 2.75 22.44
N ASN A 180 14.82 3.66 22.65
CA ASN A 180 13.46 3.33 23.02
C ASN A 180 12.74 2.56 21.92
N PHE A 181 12.90 2.97 20.66
CA PHE A 181 12.34 2.26 19.51
C PHE A 181 12.86 0.82 19.45
N SER A 182 14.19 0.64 19.45
CA SER A 182 14.81 -0.68 19.41
C SER A 182 14.34 -1.57 20.57
N ARG A 183 14.33 -1.05 21.81
CA ARG A 183 13.84 -1.77 22.99
C ARG A 183 12.39 -2.21 22.84
N LYS A 184 11.51 -1.31 22.38
CA LYS A 184 10.06 -1.58 22.22
C LYS A 184 9.79 -2.59 21.11
N VAL A 185 10.47 -2.48 19.98
CA VAL A 185 10.30 -3.43 18.88
C VAL A 185 10.80 -4.82 19.27
N LEU A 186 11.97 -4.92 19.91
CA LEU A 186 12.53 -6.21 20.32
C LEU A 186 11.69 -6.88 21.42
N SER A 187 11.07 -6.10 22.32
CA SER A 187 10.19 -6.65 23.35
C SER A 187 8.90 -7.28 22.80
N THR A 188 8.51 -6.97 21.56
CA THR A 188 7.36 -7.62 20.92
C THR A 188 7.57 -9.12 20.71
N GLY A 189 8.81 -9.60 20.67
CA GLY A 189 9.16 -10.99 20.38
C GLY A 189 8.83 -11.44 18.94
N LEU A 190 8.51 -10.50 18.04
CA LEU A 190 8.19 -10.75 16.63
C LEU A 190 9.43 -10.93 15.74
N LEU A 191 10.61 -10.51 16.21
CA LEU A 191 11.81 -10.46 15.38
C LEU A 191 12.82 -11.56 15.75
N VAL A 192 13.28 -12.28 14.73
CA VAL A 192 14.33 -13.29 14.84
C VAL A 192 15.65 -12.70 14.37
N LYS A 193 16.58 -12.50 15.30
CA LYS A 193 17.93 -11.98 15.02
C LYS A 193 18.72 -12.94 14.15
N GLN A 194 19.34 -12.44 13.10
CA GLN A 194 20.22 -13.20 12.21
C GLN A 194 21.70 -13.04 12.63
N LYS A 195 22.55 -13.98 12.21
CA LYS A 195 24.01 -13.91 12.45
C LYS A 195 24.68 -12.82 11.61
N GLU A 196 24.12 -12.56 10.45
CA GLU A 196 24.61 -11.61 9.45
C GLU A 196 24.41 -10.16 9.91
N LYS A 197 25.32 -9.28 9.47
CA LYS A 197 25.21 -7.84 9.67
C LYS A 197 25.22 -7.12 8.33
N GLU A 198 24.38 -6.10 8.22
CA GLU A 198 24.48 -5.06 7.22
C GLU A 198 25.70 -4.18 7.57
N ARG A 199 26.63 -4.03 6.63
CA ARG A 199 27.88 -3.27 6.82
C ARG A 199 28.08 -2.19 5.77
N ALA A 200 27.13 -2.00 4.85
CA ALA A 200 27.26 -1.02 3.78
C ALA A 200 27.23 0.41 4.35
N THR A 201 26.42 0.64 5.40
CA THR A 201 26.25 1.98 6.00
C THR A 201 27.12 2.25 7.23
N SER A 202 27.82 1.26 7.81
CA SER A 202 28.61 1.46 9.04
C SER A 202 29.68 0.39 9.30
N LYS A 203 30.85 0.82 9.81
CA LYS A 203 31.94 -0.07 10.27
C LYS A 203 31.53 -1.03 11.40
N ARG A 204 30.59 -0.65 12.27
CA ARG A 204 30.09 -1.54 13.36
C ARG A 204 29.05 -2.55 12.86
N GLY A 205 28.35 -2.19 11.78
CA GLY A 205 27.26 -2.92 11.16
C GLY A 205 26.02 -3.10 12.05
N ALA A 206 24.85 -3.22 11.43
CA ALA A 206 23.60 -3.54 12.10
C ALA A 206 23.24 -5.01 11.85
N PHE A 207 22.76 -5.72 12.86
CA PHE A 207 22.27 -7.10 12.65
C PHE A 207 21.02 -7.09 11.79
N TYR A 208 20.92 -8.07 10.88
CA TYR A 208 19.67 -8.36 10.21
C TYR A 208 18.69 -9.07 11.15
N TYR A 209 17.42 -8.84 10.90
CA TYR A 209 16.29 -9.51 11.55
C TYR A 209 15.35 -10.04 10.48
N LYS A 210 14.62 -11.08 10.82
CA LYS A 210 13.48 -11.58 10.05
C LYS A 210 12.23 -11.53 10.92
N LEU A 211 11.08 -11.27 10.29
CA LEU A 211 9.80 -11.38 10.95
C LEU A 211 9.47 -12.86 11.21
N ASP A 212 9.11 -13.19 12.45
CA ASP A 212 8.50 -14.47 12.79
C ASP A 212 7.06 -14.46 12.26
N LYS A 213 6.88 -14.92 11.01
CA LYS A 213 5.59 -14.94 10.33
C LYS A 213 4.50 -15.69 11.10
N ARG A 214 4.85 -16.72 11.86
CA ARG A 214 3.89 -17.50 12.66
C ARG A 214 3.34 -16.64 13.81
N LYS A 215 4.23 -15.99 14.57
CA LYS A 215 3.81 -15.08 15.64
C LYS A 215 3.14 -13.83 15.10
N TYR A 216 3.57 -13.35 13.94
CA TYR A 216 2.94 -12.24 13.25
C TYR A 216 1.48 -12.55 12.92
N SER A 217 1.20 -13.63 12.20
CA SER A 217 -0.18 -14.04 11.88
C SER A 217 -1.01 -14.26 13.15
N ALA A 218 -0.46 -14.97 14.15
CA ALA A 218 -1.16 -15.19 15.41
C ALA A 218 -1.51 -13.87 16.15
N LYS A 219 -0.58 -12.91 16.21
CA LYS A 219 -0.81 -11.60 16.85
C LYS A 219 -1.70 -10.67 16.01
N PHE A 220 -1.61 -10.74 14.68
CA PHE A 220 -2.50 -10.01 13.78
C PHE A 220 -3.96 -10.39 14.05
N HIS A 221 -4.23 -11.68 14.26
CA HIS A 221 -5.58 -12.18 14.58
C HIS A 221 -5.92 -12.17 16.07
N ALA A 222 -4.97 -11.99 16.99
CA ALA A 222 -5.23 -12.09 18.44
C ALA A 222 -6.30 -11.10 18.94
N PHE A 223 -6.36 -9.89 18.38
CA PHE A 223 -7.42 -8.93 18.70
C PHE A 223 -8.76 -9.27 18.02
N LEU A 224 -8.72 -9.79 16.80
CA LEU A 224 -9.92 -10.29 16.09
C LEU A 224 -10.54 -11.51 16.79
N ASN A 225 -9.71 -12.31 17.47
CA ASN A 225 -10.13 -13.46 18.26
C ASN A 225 -10.55 -13.11 19.70
N PHE A 226 -10.43 -11.84 20.12
CA PHE A 226 -10.89 -11.42 21.45
C PHE A 226 -12.41 -11.54 21.57
N VAL A 227 -13.12 -11.28 20.47
CA VAL A 227 -14.54 -11.57 20.32
C VAL A 227 -14.66 -12.77 19.40
N SER A 228 -14.76 -13.96 19.98
CA SER A 228 -15.16 -15.16 19.25
C SER A 228 -16.56 -14.94 18.67
N ASP A 229 -16.64 -14.73 17.35
CA ASP A 229 -17.87 -14.60 16.56
C ASP A 229 -18.89 -13.57 17.10
N PRO A 230 -18.81 -12.29 16.68
CA PRO A 230 -19.79 -11.27 17.06
C PRO A 230 -21.23 -11.63 16.69
N GLY A 231 -21.45 -12.57 15.76
CA GLY A 231 -22.77 -13.07 15.37
C GLY A 231 -23.36 -14.12 16.33
N ASN A 232 -22.56 -14.63 17.28
CA ASN A 232 -22.94 -15.63 18.28
C ASN A 232 -22.71 -15.15 19.72
N LEU A 233 -22.59 -13.84 19.94
CA LEU A 233 -22.67 -13.27 21.27
C LEU A 233 -24.12 -13.36 21.76
N LYS A 234 -24.38 -14.28 22.72
CA LYS A 234 -25.62 -14.33 23.48
C LYS A 234 -25.76 -13.14 24.43
#